data_AF-A0A8S1QPJ5-F1
#
_entry.id   AF-A0A8S1QPJ5-F1
#
_cell.length_a   1.000
_cell.length_b   1.000
_cell.length_c   1.000
_cell.angle_alpha   90.00
_cell.angle_beta   90.00
_cell.angle_gamma   90.00
#
_symmetry.space_group_name_H-M   'P 1'
#
loop_
_entity.id
_entity.type
_entity.pdbx_description
1 polymer ?
#
loop_
_entity_poly.entity_id
_entity_poly.type
_entity_poly.pdbx_seq_one_letter_code
_entity_poly.pdbx_strand_id
1 'polypeptide(L)'
;MKVYLIIHIVYGIITYDSNTITSFAYQYSGGSKCISPQQRQKTVYFSDIFARPPKIILQTQMFDLQHPYLNFTLQIMTVTTDYFILHQKCDYSVVHGIVIRWQAMDDERIQVINEFNMISLENKTYSHINPNVEEAIISLINLSYKGSIKFNIEISELTRKNVSVVITNPNDGLKNLLVLGYQVILGVKEAISNFSSIYTTAAYTSPHYNFQDSSWLITPFIGFSYDLTANIRLNLTHYTDQQAIWYQLNSFVAGTHWQYYTPQSHQPAWLKYSFTTIYTALECRTLRITQIKEKQAVFRNSFEVEILETYQLFNTQDTFQIILDKSYQLINIKIYAKCFKNKSIKSYLNKCNGCLQNQQHQFQHNCYGAINTINFSIKLFPTILAHQELIIIIQNLDCQVFQVLYNQEKSQVQLIDIKQIDT
;
A
#
# COMPACT_ATOMS: atom_id res chain seq x y z
N MET A 1 38.65 20.14 20.13
CA MET A 1 37.27 20.56 20.48
C MET A 1 36.39 20.22 19.28
N LYS A 2 35.66 19.09 19.34
CA LYS A 2 34.79 18.65 18.25
C LYS A 2 33.39 19.15 18.55
N VAL A 3 32.89 20.07 17.72
CA VAL A 3 31.51 20.52 17.76
C VAL A 3 30.67 19.44 17.07
N TYR A 4 29.82 18.75 17.82
CA TYR A 4 28.80 17.88 17.27
C TYR A 4 27.61 18.74 16.89
N LEU A 5 27.38 18.89 15.59
CA LEU A 5 26.13 19.43 15.08
C LEU A 5 25.07 18.32 15.18
N ILE A 6 24.30 18.31 16.27
CA ILE A 6 23.12 17.44 16.40
C ILE A 6 22.03 18.08 15.56
N ILE A 7 21.97 17.71 14.29
CA ILE A 7 20.77 17.93 13.48
C ILE A 7 19.79 16.82 13.89
N HIS A 8 18.81 17.15 14.76
CA HIS A 8 17.61 16.33 14.90
C HIS A 8 16.75 16.52 13.65
N ILE A 9 17.07 15.79 12.59
CA ILE A 9 16.03 15.40 11.65
C ILE A 9 15.54 14.05 12.16
N VAL A 10 14.33 14.03 12.72
CA VAL A 10 13.59 12.79 12.98
C VAL A 10 13.16 12.26 11.62
N TYR A 11 14.11 11.73 10.85
CA TYR A 11 13.81 10.73 9.85
C TYR A 11 13.44 9.50 10.67
N GLY A 12 12.16 9.12 10.67
CA GLY A 12 11.79 7.81 11.19
C GLY A 12 12.70 6.78 10.56
N ILE A 13 13.29 5.91 11.38
CA ILE A 13 14.04 4.77 10.87
C ILE A 13 12.97 3.81 10.36
N ILE A 14 12.95 3.56 9.04
CA ILE A 14 12.13 2.49 8.48
C ILE A 14 12.68 1.20 9.07
N THR A 15 11.89 0.56 9.93
CA THR A 15 12.24 -0.77 10.41
C THR A 15 11.79 -1.73 9.33
N TYR A 16 12.67 -2.65 8.96
CA TYR A 16 12.35 -3.70 8.01
C TYR A 16 13.04 -4.98 8.42
N ASP A 17 12.41 -6.11 8.12
CA ASP A 17 12.95 -7.42 8.42
C ASP A 17 12.55 -8.41 7.33
N SER A 18 13.33 -9.47 7.15
CA SER A 18 13.01 -10.54 6.22
C SER A 18 13.67 -11.84 6.65
N ASN A 19 12.96 -12.95 6.46
CA ASN A 19 13.52 -14.28 6.68
C ASN A 19 12.70 -15.32 5.90
N THR A 20 12.96 -16.60 6.16
CA THR A 20 12.25 -17.72 5.54
C THR A 20 11.64 -18.63 6.60
N ILE A 21 10.37 -18.98 6.41
CA ILE A 21 9.66 -19.99 7.19
C ILE A 21 9.84 -21.34 6.48
N THR A 22 10.66 -22.19 7.07
CA THR A 22 10.87 -23.57 6.62
C THR A 22 10.12 -24.60 7.48
N SER A 23 9.50 -24.17 8.58
CA SER A 23 8.83 -25.08 9.52
C SER A 23 7.65 -25.82 8.87
N PHE A 24 7.06 -25.29 7.79
CA PHE A 24 6.00 -25.96 7.03
C PHE A 24 6.52 -26.92 5.96
N ALA A 25 7.84 -27.04 5.79
CA ALA A 25 8.47 -28.00 4.87
C ALA A 25 8.90 -29.29 5.58
N TYR A 26 8.79 -30.42 4.88
CA TYR A 26 9.37 -31.68 5.32
C TYR A 26 10.90 -31.63 5.17
N GLN A 27 11.62 -31.56 6.29
CA GLN A 27 13.05 -31.86 6.34
C GLN A 27 13.22 -33.30 6.84
N TYR A 28 14.08 -34.08 6.18
CA TYR A 28 14.37 -35.49 6.50
C TYR A 28 14.78 -35.74 7.98
N SER A 29 15.01 -34.69 8.77
CA SER A 29 15.33 -34.74 10.20
C SER A 29 14.50 -33.74 11.02
N GLY A 30 13.17 -33.81 10.96
CA GLY A 30 12.28 -33.12 11.91
C GLY A 30 11.11 -32.29 11.33
N GLY A 31 10.94 -32.24 10.01
CA GLY A 31 9.74 -31.60 9.42
C GLY A 31 8.56 -32.56 9.38
N SER A 32 7.39 -32.16 9.86
CA SER A 32 6.15 -32.95 9.75
C SER A 32 5.35 -32.53 8.52
N LYS A 33 4.92 -33.48 7.69
CA LYS A 33 3.93 -33.23 6.63
C LYS A 33 2.65 -32.69 7.28
N CYS A 34 1.96 -31.76 6.62
CA CYS A 34 0.63 -31.36 7.08
C CYS A 34 -0.38 -32.34 6.47
N ILE A 35 -0.88 -33.25 7.30
CA ILE A 35 -1.78 -34.34 6.89
C ILE A 35 -3.18 -34.01 7.40
N SER A 36 -4.20 -34.09 6.56
CA SER A 36 -5.58 -33.85 7.01
C SER A 36 -5.98 -34.73 8.23
N PRO A 37 -6.70 -34.19 9.23
CA PRO A 37 -7.12 -32.79 9.42
C PRO A 37 -6.20 -32.02 10.39
N GLN A 38 -4.92 -31.83 10.04
CA GLN A 38 -3.96 -31.14 10.91
C GLN A 38 -3.95 -29.62 10.72
N GLN A 39 -3.63 -28.94 11.82
CA GLN A 39 -3.35 -27.52 11.88
C GLN A 39 -1.94 -27.31 12.39
N ARG A 40 -1.24 -26.32 11.83
CA ARG A 40 0.11 -25.92 12.22
C ARG A 40 0.15 -24.41 12.29
N GLN A 41 0.87 -23.89 13.29
CA GLN A 41 1.11 -22.46 13.43
C GLN A 41 2.59 -22.21 13.61
N LYS A 42 3.05 -21.08 13.08
CA LYS A 42 4.40 -20.58 13.29
C LYS A 42 4.32 -19.13 13.72
N THR A 43 4.72 -18.87 14.96
CA THR A 43 5.07 -17.53 15.42
C THR A 43 6.45 -17.18 14.87
N VAL A 44 6.52 -16.03 14.20
CA VAL A 44 7.74 -15.46 13.65
C VAL A 44 8.01 -14.17 14.39
N TYR A 45 9.09 -14.17 15.17
CA TYR A 45 9.57 -12.98 15.86
C TYR A 45 10.46 -12.16 14.94
N PHE A 46 10.27 -10.85 14.96
CA PHE A 46 11.16 -9.91 14.27
C PHE A 46 12.49 -9.79 15.01
N SER A 47 13.54 -9.44 14.28
CA SER A 47 14.87 -9.16 14.81
C SER A 47 14.88 -7.92 15.71
N ASP A 48 14.03 -6.94 15.40
CA ASP A 48 13.82 -5.70 16.16
C ASP A 48 12.32 -5.39 16.31
N ILE A 49 11.99 -4.51 17.26
CA ILE A 49 10.61 -4.06 17.51
C ILE A 49 10.25 -2.92 16.54
N PHE A 50 9.17 -3.09 15.79
CA PHE A 50 8.62 -2.05 14.92
C PHE A 50 7.88 -0.98 15.72
N ALA A 51 7.85 0.26 15.22
CA ALA A 51 7.08 1.34 15.86
C ALA A 51 5.55 1.11 15.76
N ARG A 52 5.12 0.38 14.73
CA ARG A 52 3.73 -0.03 14.46
C ARG A 52 3.69 -1.45 13.91
N PRO A 53 2.55 -2.16 13.99
CA PRO A 53 2.40 -3.44 13.31
C PRO A 53 2.79 -3.32 11.83
N PRO A 54 3.81 -4.05 11.36
CA PRO A 54 4.30 -3.93 10.00
C PRO A 54 3.37 -4.60 9.00
N LYS A 55 3.60 -4.30 7.73
CA LYS A 55 2.91 -4.90 6.59
C LYS A 55 3.71 -6.14 6.22
N ILE A 56 3.06 -7.31 6.26
CA ILE A 56 3.71 -8.60 6.03
C ILE A 56 3.51 -9.02 4.58
N ILE A 57 4.62 -9.10 3.86
CA ILE A 57 4.69 -9.57 2.49
C ILE A 57 5.17 -11.02 2.53
N LEU A 58 4.45 -11.90 1.88
CA LEU A 58 4.73 -13.32 1.77
C LEU A 58 5.03 -13.65 0.31
N GLN A 59 6.06 -14.47 0.14
CA GLN A 59 6.45 -15.02 -1.15
C GLN A 59 6.68 -16.50 -0.99
N THR A 60 5.92 -17.31 -1.73
CA THR A 60 6.15 -18.74 -1.74
C THR A 60 7.44 -19.05 -2.50
N GLN A 61 8.41 -19.66 -1.81
CA GLN A 61 9.63 -20.18 -2.42
C GLN A 61 9.48 -21.63 -2.83
N MET A 62 8.65 -22.42 -2.12
CA MET A 62 8.45 -23.82 -2.45
C MET A 62 7.00 -24.23 -2.27
N PHE A 63 6.50 -24.96 -3.26
CA PHE A 63 5.28 -25.78 -3.17
C PHE A 63 5.69 -27.23 -3.37
N ASP A 64 5.39 -28.13 -2.43
CA ASP A 64 5.43 -29.60 -2.62
C ASP A 64 4.07 -30.17 -2.17
N LEU A 65 3.21 -30.41 -3.16
CA LEU A 65 1.78 -30.63 -2.98
C LEU A 65 1.34 -31.98 -3.56
N GLN A 66 0.51 -32.72 -2.82
CA GLN A 66 0.07 -34.06 -3.22
C GLN A 66 -0.97 -34.06 -4.36
N HIS A 67 -0.84 -35.05 -5.26
CA HIS A 67 -1.83 -35.45 -6.28
C HIS A 67 -2.92 -36.40 -5.74
N PRO A 68 -4.15 -36.47 -6.33
CA PRO A 68 -4.81 -35.57 -7.30
C PRO A 68 -5.60 -34.43 -6.67
N TYR A 69 -5.76 -34.48 -5.36
CA TYR A 69 -6.69 -33.66 -4.63
C TYR A 69 -5.97 -33.09 -3.42
N LEU A 70 -6.16 -31.80 -3.19
CA LEU A 70 -5.55 -31.05 -2.11
C LEU A 70 -6.52 -30.00 -1.62
N ASN A 71 -6.66 -29.90 -0.30
CA ASN A 71 -7.33 -28.77 0.32
C ASN A 71 -6.56 -28.28 1.55
N PHE A 72 -5.95 -27.11 1.44
CA PHE A 72 -5.35 -26.43 2.58
C PHE A 72 -5.58 -24.93 2.55
N THR A 73 -5.46 -24.31 3.72
CA THR A 73 -5.57 -22.87 3.92
C THR A 73 -4.31 -22.35 4.58
N LEU A 74 -3.92 -21.14 4.20
CA LEU A 74 -2.91 -20.35 4.89
C LEU A 74 -3.55 -19.04 5.34
N GLN A 75 -3.15 -18.49 6.47
CA GLN A 75 -3.60 -17.15 6.88
C GLN A 75 -2.66 -16.55 7.93
N ILE A 76 -2.48 -15.24 7.87
CA ILE A 76 -1.89 -14.48 8.97
C ILE A 76 -2.98 -14.26 10.02
N MET A 77 -2.78 -14.79 11.21
CA MET A 77 -3.75 -14.70 12.33
C MET A 77 -3.60 -13.40 13.11
N THR A 78 -2.36 -12.93 13.27
CA THR A 78 -2.03 -11.79 14.12
C THR A 78 -0.75 -11.16 13.60
N VAL A 79 -0.71 -9.83 13.64
CA VAL A 79 0.50 -9.03 13.44
C VAL A 79 0.59 -8.03 14.58
N THR A 80 1.69 -8.09 15.32
CA THR A 80 2.04 -7.14 16.38
C THR A 80 3.30 -6.38 15.96
N THR A 81 3.84 -5.54 16.84
CA THR A 81 5.11 -4.83 16.60
C THR A 81 6.35 -5.72 16.72
N ASP A 82 6.22 -6.90 17.32
CA ASP A 82 7.32 -7.81 17.68
C ASP A 82 7.22 -9.19 17.02
N TYR A 83 6.04 -9.59 16.54
CA TYR A 83 5.87 -10.85 15.81
C TYR A 83 4.67 -10.85 14.86
N PHE A 84 4.60 -11.89 14.03
CA PHE A 84 3.35 -12.31 13.39
C PHE A 84 3.14 -13.82 13.53
N ILE A 85 1.89 -14.27 13.38
CA ILE A 85 1.53 -15.69 13.43
C ILE A 85 0.98 -16.11 12.08
N LEU A 86 1.67 -17.05 11.42
CA LEU A 86 1.19 -17.70 10.20
C LEU A 86 0.59 -19.07 10.56
N HIS A 87 -0.64 -19.30 10.11
CA HIS A 87 -1.41 -20.51 10.36
C HIS A 87 -1.65 -21.28 9.07
N GLN A 88 -1.40 -22.58 9.09
CA GLN A 88 -1.66 -23.54 8.02
C GLN A 88 -2.67 -24.58 8.51
N LYS A 89 -3.72 -24.84 7.74
CA LYS A 89 -4.69 -25.90 8.02
C LYS A 89 -4.86 -26.77 6.79
N CYS A 90 -4.68 -28.08 6.94
CA CYS A 90 -4.91 -29.05 5.87
C CYS A 90 -6.24 -29.74 6.12
N ASP A 91 -7.23 -29.43 5.30
CA ASP A 91 -8.57 -30.01 5.39
C ASP A 91 -8.66 -31.34 4.67
N TYR A 92 -7.92 -31.50 3.57
CA TYR A 92 -7.89 -32.75 2.81
C TYR A 92 -6.54 -32.98 2.14
N SER A 93 -6.09 -34.25 2.12
CA SER A 93 -4.80 -34.68 1.55
C SER A 93 -3.57 -34.22 2.35
N VAL A 94 -2.39 -34.34 1.75
CA VAL A 94 -1.10 -34.02 2.37
C VAL A 94 -0.44 -32.85 1.66
N VAL A 95 -0.07 -31.82 2.43
CA VAL A 95 0.93 -30.85 2.01
C VAL A 95 2.29 -31.37 2.46
N HIS A 96 3.14 -31.77 1.53
CA HIS A 96 4.47 -32.28 1.84
C HIS A 96 5.40 -31.16 2.32
N GLY A 97 5.30 -29.98 1.71
CA GLY A 97 6.04 -28.84 2.20
C GLY A 97 5.69 -27.54 1.53
N ILE A 98 5.72 -26.48 2.31
CA ILE A 98 5.68 -25.10 1.82
C ILE A 98 6.82 -24.33 2.47
N VAL A 99 7.57 -23.59 1.67
CA VAL A 99 8.58 -22.65 2.15
C VAL A 99 8.14 -21.25 1.77
N ILE A 100 8.06 -20.36 2.76
CA ILE A 100 7.61 -18.98 2.56
C ILE A 100 8.74 -18.05 2.96
N ARG A 101 9.23 -17.26 2.02
CA ARG A 101 10.01 -16.07 2.33
C ARG A 101 9.03 -14.99 2.76
N TRP A 102 9.36 -14.28 3.82
CA TRP A 102 8.56 -13.16 4.29
C TRP A 102 9.42 -11.91 4.41
N GLN A 103 8.76 -10.77 4.26
CA GLN A 103 9.30 -9.45 4.48
C GLN A 103 8.31 -8.64 5.31
N ALA A 104 8.82 -7.78 6.17
CA ALA A 104 8.02 -6.90 7.03
C ALA A 104 8.57 -5.48 6.96
N MET A 105 7.69 -4.49 6.82
CA MET A 105 8.03 -3.06 6.90
C MET A 105 6.87 -2.23 7.45
N ASP A 106 7.13 -1.14 8.17
CA ASP A 106 6.12 -0.26 8.77
C ASP A 106 5.96 1.09 8.04
N ASP A 107 5.86 1.03 6.71
CA ASP A 107 5.78 2.20 5.83
C ASP A 107 4.40 2.35 5.16
N GLU A 108 3.75 3.51 5.31
CA GLU A 108 2.41 3.80 4.73
C GLU A 108 2.43 4.09 3.22
N ARG A 109 3.62 4.15 2.60
CA ARG A 109 3.77 4.17 1.12
C ARG A 109 3.63 2.80 0.49
N ILE A 110 3.65 1.73 1.29
CA ILE A 110 3.36 0.36 0.88
C ILE A 110 2.05 -0.10 1.51
N GLN A 111 1.24 -0.84 0.76
CA GLN A 111 0.06 -1.51 1.27
C GLN A 111 0.05 -2.96 0.83
N VAL A 112 -0.47 -3.84 1.69
CA VAL A 112 -0.62 -5.27 1.39
C VAL A 112 -2.07 -5.65 1.60
N ILE A 113 -2.71 -6.10 0.53
CA ILE A 113 -4.07 -6.62 0.54
C ILE A 113 -3.98 -8.14 0.53
N ASN A 114 -4.61 -8.78 1.51
CA ASN A 114 -4.56 -10.21 1.72
C ASN A 114 -5.87 -10.86 1.30
N GLU A 115 -5.83 -11.76 0.32
CA GLU A 115 -6.94 -12.62 -0.05
C GLU A 115 -6.45 -14.07 0.05
N PHE A 116 -6.42 -14.61 1.26
CA PHE A 116 -5.71 -15.87 1.51
C PHE A 116 -6.46 -17.14 1.07
N ASN A 117 -7.80 -17.11 1.04
CA ASN A 117 -8.62 -18.31 0.93
C ASN A 117 -9.90 -18.05 0.11
N MET A 118 -9.74 -17.53 -1.11
CA MET A 118 -10.85 -17.25 -2.02
C MET A 118 -11.43 -18.55 -2.59
N ILE A 119 -12.72 -18.80 -2.31
CA ILE A 119 -13.44 -19.99 -2.77
C ILE A 119 -14.23 -19.70 -4.07
N SER A 120 -14.84 -18.51 -4.19
CA SER A 120 -15.46 -18.08 -5.45
C SER A 120 -14.41 -17.43 -6.33
N LEU A 121 -13.96 -18.12 -7.38
CA LEU A 121 -12.84 -17.70 -8.25
C LEU A 121 -13.27 -16.65 -9.30
N GLU A 122 -13.82 -15.55 -8.83
CA GLU A 122 -14.24 -14.40 -9.64
C GLU A 122 -13.16 -13.32 -9.69
N ASN A 123 -13.32 -12.33 -10.57
CA ASN A 123 -12.47 -11.15 -10.52
C ASN A 123 -12.82 -10.32 -9.28
N LYS A 124 -11.83 -9.72 -8.63
CA LYS A 124 -12.04 -8.89 -7.43
C LYS A 124 -11.44 -7.53 -7.59
N THR A 125 -12.15 -6.54 -7.06
CA THR A 125 -11.66 -5.17 -6.92
C THR A 125 -11.58 -4.85 -5.43
N TYR A 126 -10.42 -4.35 -5.01
CA TYR A 126 -10.17 -3.96 -3.63
C TYR A 126 -9.93 -2.46 -3.56
N SER A 127 -10.46 -1.82 -2.52
CA SER A 127 -10.11 -0.44 -2.22
C SER A 127 -8.77 -0.37 -1.50
N HIS A 128 -8.05 0.74 -1.73
CA HIS A 128 -6.82 1.09 -1.03
C HIS A 128 -6.88 2.58 -0.63
N ILE A 129 -6.12 2.95 0.40
CA ILE A 129 -6.27 4.27 1.03
C ILE A 129 -5.28 5.32 0.54
N ASN A 130 -4.14 4.90 -0.05
CA ASN A 130 -3.09 5.84 -0.43
C ASN A 130 -3.26 6.21 -1.92
N PRO A 131 -3.69 7.45 -2.22
CA PRO A 131 -3.96 7.84 -3.60
C PRO A 131 -2.70 7.95 -4.46
N ASN A 132 -1.50 7.88 -3.86
CA ASN A 132 -0.22 7.92 -4.54
C ASN A 132 0.32 6.55 -4.95
N VAL A 133 -0.44 5.48 -4.71
CA VAL A 133 -0.10 4.15 -5.24
C VAL A 133 -0.15 4.20 -6.78
N GLU A 134 0.94 3.78 -7.41
CA GLU A 134 1.10 3.77 -8.87
C GLU A 134 1.57 2.42 -9.41
N GLU A 135 2.10 1.56 -8.55
CA GLU A 135 2.62 0.25 -8.92
C GLU A 135 2.02 -0.83 -8.03
N ALA A 136 1.89 -2.03 -8.59
CA ALA A 136 1.34 -3.17 -7.89
C ALA A 136 2.01 -4.48 -8.34
N ILE A 137 2.09 -5.44 -7.42
CA ILE A 137 2.56 -6.81 -7.66
C ILE A 137 1.58 -7.76 -7.01
N ILE A 138 1.39 -8.94 -7.62
CA ILE A 138 0.59 -10.02 -7.06
C ILE A 138 1.46 -11.24 -6.72
N SER A 139 1.24 -11.84 -5.56
CA SER A 139 2.00 -12.99 -5.05
C SER A 139 1.07 -14.14 -4.69
N LEU A 140 1.22 -15.28 -5.36
CA LEU A 140 0.50 -16.50 -5.03
C LEU A 140 1.02 -17.14 -3.73
N ILE A 141 0.13 -17.30 -2.77
CA ILE A 141 0.43 -17.81 -1.41
C ILE A 141 -0.16 -19.21 -1.18
N ASN A 142 -1.38 -19.45 -1.64
CA ASN A 142 -2.11 -20.67 -1.36
C ASN A 142 -2.94 -21.12 -2.57
N LEU A 143 -3.21 -22.41 -2.65
CA LEU A 143 -4.11 -23.01 -3.61
C LEU A 143 -4.64 -24.37 -3.13
N SER A 144 -5.91 -24.64 -3.43
CA SER A 144 -6.52 -25.97 -3.29
C SER A 144 -7.09 -26.39 -4.63
N TYR A 145 -7.00 -27.67 -4.97
CA TYR A 145 -7.45 -28.17 -6.26
C TYR A 145 -7.93 -29.61 -6.19
N LYS A 146 -8.80 -29.98 -7.13
CA LYS A 146 -9.25 -31.34 -7.41
C LYS A 146 -9.18 -31.57 -8.91
N GLY A 147 -8.09 -32.12 -9.40
CA GLY A 147 -7.91 -32.34 -10.82
C GLY A 147 -6.89 -31.40 -11.48
N SER A 148 -6.87 -31.39 -12.81
CA SER A 148 -5.92 -30.59 -13.59
C SER A 148 -6.30 -29.13 -13.50
N ILE A 149 -5.33 -28.26 -13.24
CA ILE A 149 -5.54 -26.82 -13.12
C ILE A 149 -4.60 -26.08 -14.05
N LYS A 150 -5.07 -24.95 -14.57
CA LYS A 150 -4.27 -24.02 -15.35
C LYS A 150 -4.83 -22.64 -15.10
N PHE A 151 -4.02 -21.72 -14.59
CA PHE A 151 -4.49 -20.37 -14.31
C PHE A 151 -3.31 -19.40 -14.23
N ASN A 152 -3.60 -18.11 -14.43
CA ASN A 152 -2.74 -17.02 -14.02
C ASN A 152 -3.57 -16.01 -13.20
N ILE A 153 -2.89 -15.27 -12.33
CA ILE A 153 -3.42 -14.11 -11.61
C ILE A 153 -2.68 -12.87 -12.07
N GLU A 154 -3.43 -11.81 -12.34
CA GLU A 154 -2.86 -10.56 -12.84
C GLU A 154 -3.60 -9.35 -12.28
N ILE A 155 -2.90 -8.23 -12.19
CA ILE A 155 -3.49 -6.93 -11.91
C ILE A 155 -4.00 -6.37 -13.23
N SER A 156 -5.31 -6.23 -13.37
CA SER A 156 -5.93 -5.74 -14.60
C SER A 156 -6.05 -4.21 -14.62
N GLU A 157 -6.20 -3.61 -13.44
CA GLU A 157 -6.39 -2.16 -13.31
C GLU A 157 -5.87 -1.68 -11.95
N LEU A 158 -5.20 -0.53 -11.96
CA LEU A 158 -4.83 0.21 -10.78
C LEU A 158 -5.27 1.66 -10.93
N THR A 159 -6.13 2.11 -10.01
CA THR A 159 -6.64 3.47 -9.94
C THR A 159 -6.25 4.11 -8.62
N ARG A 160 -6.57 5.40 -8.46
CA ARG A 160 -6.30 6.18 -7.24
C ARG A 160 -6.96 5.66 -5.96
N LYS A 161 -7.95 4.77 -6.07
CA LYS A 161 -8.68 4.23 -4.93
C LYS A 161 -8.82 2.73 -4.93
N ASN A 162 -8.64 2.08 -6.08
CA ASN A 162 -8.95 0.67 -6.25
C ASN A 162 -7.86 -0.04 -7.04
N VAL A 163 -7.67 -1.32 -6.74
CA VAL A 163 -6.91 -2.28 -7.56
C VAL A 163 -7.82 -3.44 -7.95
N SER A 164 -7.77 -3.85 -9.21
CA SER A 164 -8.55 -4.96 -9.74
C SER A 164 -7.63 -6.12 -10.11
N VAL A 165 -8.02 -7.32 -9.66
CA VAL A 165 -7.33 -8.58 -9.90
C VAL A 165 -8.20 -9.48 -10.76
N VAL A 166 -7.61 -10.03 -11.80
CA VAL A 166 -8.25 -10.98 -12.72
C VAL A 166 -7.56 -12.33 -12.61
N ILE A 167 -8.37 -13.39 -12.66
CA ILE A 167 -7.90 -14.77 -12.72
C ILE A 167 -8.17 -15.28 -14.13
N THR A 168 -7.13 -15.44 -14.94
CA THR A 168 -7.25 -15.87 -16.33
C THR A 168 -7.00 -17.37 -16.51
N ASN A 169 -7.67 -17.95 -17.51
CA ASN A 169 -7.47 -19.34 -17.90
C ASN A 169 -7.63 -19.49 -19.42
N PRO A 170 -6.77 -20.26 -20.11
CA PRO A 170 -7.01 -20.62 -21.50
C PRO A 170 -8.04 -21.75 -21.73
N ASN A 171 -8.62 -22.43 -20.71
CA ASN A 171 -9.67 -23.49 -20.83
C ASN A 171 -10.47 -23.69 -19.51
N ASP A 172 -11.24 -24.78 -19.38
CA ASP A 172 -12.02 -25.25 -18.20
C ASP A 172 -11.27 -25.42 -16.85
N GLY A 173 -9.98 -25.04 -16.77
CA GLY A 173 -9.09 -25.35 -15.64
C GLY A 173 -9.39 -24.64 -14.31
N LEU A 174 -10.35 -23.70 -14.28
CA LEU A 174 -10.84 -23.09 -13.02
C LEU A 174 -11.81 -24.02 -12.29
N LYS A 175 -12.49 -24.94 -12.98
CA LYS A 175 -13.44 -25.88 -12.35
C LYS A 175 -12.79 -26.77 -11.29
N ASN A 176 -11.50 -27.05 -11.48
CA ASN A 176 -10.71 -27.90 -10.60
C ASN A 176 -9.92 -27.10 -9.56
N LEU A 177 -9.85 -25.77 -9.67
CA LEU A 177 -9.29 -24.90 -8.64
C LEU A 177 -10.40 -24.61 -7.64
N LEU A 178 -10.16 -24.93 -6.36
CA LEU A 178 -11.18 -24.86 -5.30
C LEU A 178 -10.97 -23.66 -4.37
N VAL A 179 -9.70 -23.36 -4.10
CA VAL A 179 -9.30 -22.22 -3.28
C VAL A 179 -8.10 -21.59 -3.95
N LEU A 180 -8.05 -20.25 -3.94
CA LEU A 180 -6.90 -19.48 -4.36
C LEU A 180 -6.55 -18.46 -3.28
N GLY A 181 -5.28 -18.34 -2.96
CA GLY A 181 -4.78 -17.38 -2.00
C GLY A 181 -3.66 -16.54 -2.58
N TYR A 182 -3.80 -15.22 -2.53
CA TYR A 182 -2.79 -14.29 -3.02
C TYR A 182 -2.69 -13.04 -2.14
N GLN A 183 -1.57 -12.33 -2.30
CA GLN A 183 -1.38 -10.98 -1.79
C GLN A 183 -1.23 -10.01 -2.95
N VAL A 184 -1.86 -8.85 -2.84
CA VAL A 184 -1.58 -7.69 -3.70
C VAL A 184 -0.71 -6.72 -2.91
N ILE A 185 0.48 -6.46 -3.41
CA ILE A 185 1.44 -5.52 -2.83
C ILE A 185 1.36 -4.25 -3.66
N LEU A 186 0.98 -3.15 -3.01
CA LEU A 186 0.78 -1.84 -3.62
C LEU A 186 1.88 -0.90 -3.16
N GLY A 187 2.38 -0.06 -4.06
CA GLY A 187 3.42 0.91 -3.75
C GLY A 187 3.32 2.18 -4.57
N VAL A 188 3.91 3.25 -4.02
CA VAL A 188 4.20 4.48 -4.78
C VAL A 188 5.18 4.19 -5.93
N LYS A 189 5.28 5.07 -6.93
CA LYS A 189 6.13 4.84 -8.11
C LYS A 189 7.59 4.44 -7.81
N GLU A 190 8.18 4.98 -6.75
CA GLU A 190 9.56 4.64 -6.35
C GLU A 190 9.67 3.24 -5.72
N ALA A 191 8.57 2.71 -5.16
CA ALA A 191 8.55 1.51 -4.34
C ALA A 191 8.87 0.23 -5.09
N ILE A 192 8.36 0.13 -6.32
CA ILE A 192 8.31 -1.11 -7.08
C ILE A 192 8.93 -0.87 -8.45
N SER A 193 9.89 -1.70 -8.82
CA SER A 193 10.41 -1.78 -10.18
C SER A 193 10.10 -3.16 -10.74
N ASN A 194 9.04 -3.22 -11.55
CA ASN A 194 8.54 -4.44 -12.15
C ASN A 194 9.41 -4.86 -13.36
N PHE A 195 9.70 -6.16 -13.44
CA PHE A 195 10.15 -6.78 -14.67
C PHE A 195 8.96 -7.43 -15.40
N SER A 196 9.17 -7.79 -16.67
CA SER A 196 8.18 -8.56 -17.44
C SER A 196 7.89 -9.90 -16.76
N SER A 197 6.63 -10.34 -16.87
CA SER A 197 6.27 -11.70 -16.46
C SER A 197 7.02 -12.72 -17.32
N ILE A 198 7.40 -13.83 -16.68
CA ILE A 198 8.16 -14.91 -17.30
C ILE A 198 7.33 -16.18 -17.19
N TYR A 199 7.03 -16.78 -18.34
CA TYR A 199 6.44 -18.11 -18.45
C TYR A 199 7.53 -19.11 -18.83
N THR A 200 7.59 -20.23 -18.12
CA THR A 200 8.51 -21.33 -18.44
C THR A 200 7.82 -22.68 -18.32
N THR A 201 8.20 -23.59 -19.21
CA THR A 201 7.78 -25.00 -19.22
C THR A 201 8.91 -25.93 -18.77
N ALA A 202 10.03 -25.40 -18.29
CA ALA A 202 11.21 -26.13 -17.85
C ALA A 202 11.89 -25.45 -16.65
N ALA A 203 12.96 -26.06 -16.13
CA ALA A 203 13.84 -25.38 -15.20
C ALA A 203 14.33 -24.05 -15.79
N TYR A 204 14.34 -22.99 -14.98
CA TYR A 204 14.65 -21.64 -15.42
C TYR A 204 15.73 -21.03 -14.53
N THR A 205 16.69 -20.34 -15.15
CA THR A 205 17.68 -19.51 -14.45
C THR A 205 17.51 -18.08 -14.94
N SER A 206 17.35 -17.15 -14.02
CA SER A 206 17.21 -15.74 -14.35
C SER A 206 18.53 -15.14 -14.86
N PRO A 207 18.49 -14.00 -15.57
CA PRO A 207 19.68 -13.16 -15.68
C PRO A 207 20.17 -12.71 -14.30
N HIS A 208 21.39 -12.21 -14.25
CA HIS A 208 21.95 -11.60 -13.05
C HIS A 208 21.43 -10.17 -12.95
N TYR A 209 20.73 -9.86 -11.87
CA TYR A 209 20.22 -8.53 -11.58
C TYR A 209 21.20 -7.81 -10.65
N ASN A 210 21.70 -6.65 -11.08
CA ASN A 210 22.53 -5.81 -10.23
C ASN A 210 21.77 -5.41 -8.97
N PHE A 211 22.46 -5.36 -7.83
CA PHE A 211 21.85 -4.89 -6.59
C PHE A 211 21.26 -3.50 -6.75
N GLN A 212 20.06 -3.33 -6.17
CA GLN A 212 19.48 -2.01 -5.95
C GLN A 212 19.59 -1.65 -4.47
N ASP A 213 20.00 -0.41 -4.21
CA ASP A 213 20.13 0.10 -2.86
C ASP A 213 18.80 0.00 -2.12
N SER A 214 18.86 -0.55 -0.90
CA SER A 214 17.71 -0.69 -0.01
C SER A 214 16.49 -1.38 -0.62
N SER A 215 16.71 -2.42 -1.43
CA SER A 215 15.65 -3.18 -2.09
C SER A 215 15.77 -4.67 -1.84
N TRP A 216 14.63 -5.35 -1.84
CA TRP A 216 14.54 -6.81 -1.96
C TRP A 216 14.19 -7.20 -3.39
N LEU A 217 14.87 -8.20 -3.93
CA LEU A 217 14.37 -8.91 -5.10
C LEU A 217 13.26 -9.85 -4.64
N ILE A 218 12.05 -9.61 -5.12
CA ILE A 218 10.91 -10.48 -4.94
C ILE A 218 10.57 -11.17 -6.27
N THR A 219 10.17 -12.42 -6.19
CA THR A 219 9.94 -13.30 -7.35
C THR A 219 8.66 -14.10 -7.14
N PRO A 220 7.50 -13.43 -7.00
CA PRO A 220 6.22 -14.09 -6.81
C PRO A 220 5.85 -15.00 -7.98
N PHE A 221 5.30 -16.16 -7.65
CA PHE A 221 4.52 -16.95 -8.59
C PHE A 221 3.20 -16.22 -8.87
N ILE A 222 2.78 -16.25 -10.14
CA ILE A 222 1.52 -15.66 -10.60
C ILE A 222 0.63 -16.69 -11.33
N GLY A 223 1.01 -17.96 -11.35
CA GLY A 223 0.21 -19.01 -11.98
C GLY A 223 1.03 -20.24 -12.36
N PHE A 224 0.33 -21.32 -12.70
CA PHE A 224 0.92 -22.54 -13.24
C PHE A 224 -0.12 -23.43 -13.92
N SER A 225 0.40 -24.43 -14.64
CA SER A 225 -0.37 -25.47 -15.30
C SER A 225 0.01 -26.83 -14.73
N TYR A 226 -0.99 -27.64 -14.38
CA TYR A 226 -0.85 -28.94 -13.75
C TYR A 226 -1.84 -29.93 -14.37
N ASP A 227 -1.36 -31.10 -14.80
CA ASP A 227 -2.08 -32.06 -15.64
C ASP A 227 -2.37 -33.40 -14.96
N LEU A 228 -2.36 -33.45 -13.62
CA LEU A 228 -2.68 -34.64 -12.80
C LEU A 228 -1.72 -35.82 -12.88
N THR A 229 -0.51 -35.66 -13.42
CA THR A 229 0.37 -36.83 -13.62
C THR A 229 1.23 -37.18 -12.40
N ALA A 230 1.58 -36.23 -11.53
CA ALA A 230 2.18 -36.50 -10.21
C ALA A 230 2.07 -35.29 -9.25
N ASN A 231 2.82 -35.25 -8.16
CA ASN A 231 2.83 -34.11 -7.22
C ASN A 231 3.30 -32.81 -7.89
N ILE A 232 2.76 -31.67 -7.46
CA ILE A 232 3.28 -30.35 -7.84
C ILE A 232 4.50 -30.07 -6.97
N ARG A 233 5.69 -29.95 -7.57
CA ARG A 233 6.88 -29.46 -6.89
C ARG A 233 7.47 -28.29 -7.61
N LEU A 234 7.38 -27.12 -7.01
CA LEU A 234 8.02 -25.88 -7.45
C LEU A 234 9.00 -25.47 -6.36
N ASN A 235 10.24 -25.17 -6.74
CA ASN A 235 11.25 -24.67 -5.82
C ASN A 235 12.01 -23.50 -6.46
N LEU A 236 12.02 -22.38 -5.76
CA LEU A 236 12.68 -21.14 -6.11
C LEU A 236 13.84 -20.91 -5.16
N THR A 237 15.05 -20.83 -5.69
CA THR A 237 16.27 -20.56 -4.91
C THR A 237 16.91 -19.28 -5.42
N HIS A 238 17.22 -18.36 -4.50
CA HIS A 238 17.98 -17.15 -4.81
C HIS A 238 19.46 -17.40 -4.57
N TYR A 239 20.27 -16.81 -5.42
CA TYR A 239 21.72 -16.84 -5.33
C TYR A 239 22.24 -15.41 -5.42
N THR A 240 23.32 -15.14 -4.71
CA THR A 240 23.92 -13.82 -4.65
C THR A 240 25.43 -13.95 -4.80
N ASP A 241 26.03 -13.03 -5.52
CA ASP A 241 27.47 -12.78 -5.47
C ASP A 241 27.73 -11.37 -4.91
N GLN A 242 28.90 -10.81 -5.18
CA GLN A 242 29.29 -9.49 -4.68
C GLN A 242 28.56 -8.32 -5.38
N GLN A 243 28.00 -8.53 -6.57
CA GLN A 243 27.46 -7.45 -7.42
C GLN A 243 26.01 -7.68 -7.85
N ALA A 244 25.54 -8.93 -7.82
CA ALA A 244 24.25 -9.30 -8.35
C ALA A 244 23.53 -10.37 -7.53
N ILE A 245 22.24 -10.44 -7.79
CA ILE A 245 21.33 -11.49 -7.35
C ILE A 245 20.68 -12.13 -8.58
N TRP A 246 20.52 -13.44 -8.56
CA TRP A 246 19.75 -14.20 -9.55
C TRP A 246 18.95 -15.29 -8.84
N TYR A 247 18.08 -15.95 -9.58
CA TYR A 247 17.30 -17.05 -9.03
C TYR A 247 17.19 -18.20 -10.02
N GLN A 248 16.97 -19.39 -9.46
CA GLN A 248 16.64 -20.59 -10.22
C GLN A 248 15.28 -21.11 -9.78
N LEU A 249 14.50 -21.51 -10.78
CA LEU A 249 13.22 -22.17 -10.62
C LEU A 249 13.36 -23.59 -11.11
N ASN A 250 13.24 -24.52 -10.17
CA ASN A 250 13.22 -25.94 -10.46
C ASN A 250 11.80 -26.46 -10.25
N SER A 251 11.25 -27.12 -11.26
CA SER A 251 10.00 -27.87 -11.13
C SER A 251 10.25 -29.35 -11.38
N PHE A 252 9.75 -30.22 -10.51
CA PHE A 252 9.96 -31.67 -10.63
C PHE A 252 8.67 -32.44 -10.37
N VAL A 253 8.23 -33.21 -11.35
CA VAL A 253 7.14 -34.19 -11.18
C VAL A 253 7.78 -35.53 -10.84
N ALA A 254 7.64 -36.01 -9.60
CA ALA A 254 8.15 -37.33 -9.21
C ALA A 254 7.13 -38.43 -9.51
N GLY A 255 7.33 -39.14 -10.62
CA GLY A 255 6.62 -40.34 -11.03
C GLY A 255 7.53 -41.23 -11.87
N THR A 256 7.31 -42.55 -11.84
CA THR A 256 8.17 -43.54 -12.48
C THR A 256 8.37 -43.26 -13.98
N HIS A 257 9.62 -42.97 -14.35
CA HIS A 257 10.23 -42.98 -15.68
C HIS A 257 10.18 -41.75 -16.61
N TRP A 258 9.50 -40.63 -16.30
CA TRP A 258 9.62 -39.41 -17.13
C TRP A 258 9.59 -38.13 -16.29
N GLN A 259 10.62 -37.27 -16.47
CA GLN A 259 10.72 -35.96 -15.81
C GLN A 259 9.82 -34.97 -16.54
N TYR A 260 8.61 -34.74 -16.03
CA TYR A 260 7.77 -33.65 -16.49
C TYR A 260 8.03 -32.40 -15.64
N TYR A 261 8.11 -31.25 -16.28
CA TYR A 261 8.18 -29.94 -15.63
C TYR A 261 6.77 -29.38 -15.50
N THR A 262 6.43 -28.80 -14.35
CA THR A 262 5.19 -28.04 -14.18
C THR A 262 5.36 -26.66 -14.82
N PRO A 263 4.63 -26.32 -15.91
CA PRO A 263 4.71 -24.98 -16.47
C PRO A 263 4.22 -23.94 -15.47
N GLN A 264 4.92 -22.82 -15.37
CA GLN A 264 4.64 -21.78 -14.38
C GLN A 264 4.92 -20.38 -14.90
N SER A 265 4.25 -19.42 -14.29
CA SER A 265 4.42 -17.99 -14.50
C SER A 265 4.90 -17.34 -13.20
N HIS A 266 5.86 -16.43 -13.31
CA HIS A 266 6.33 -15.60 -12.20
C HIS A 266 6.67 -14.19 -12.68
N GLN A 267 6.71 -13.22 -11.76
CA GLN A 267 7.00 -11.83 -12.08
C GLN A 267 8.08 -11.30 -11.13
N PRO A 268 9.37 -11.27 -11.52
CA PRO A 268 10.38 -10.64 -10.70
C PRO A 268 10.11 -9.15 -10.55
N ALA A 269 10.47 -8.59 -9.40
CA ALA A 269 10.45 -7.16 -9.17
C ALA A 269 11.42 -6.77 -8.04
N TRP A 270 11.88 -5.53 -8.08
CA TRP A 270 12.51 -4.90 -6.92
C TRP A 270 11.45 -4.23 -6.07
N LEU A 271 11.51 -4.47 -4.76
CA LEU A 271 10.70 -3.81 -3.75
C LEU A 271 11.61 -3.04 -2.79
N LYS A 272 11.52 -1.72 -2.79
CA LYS A 272 12.26 -0.85 -1.87
C LYS A 272 11.73 -0.96 -0.44
N TYR A 273 12.65 -1.01 0.51
CA TYR A 273 12.39 -0.87 1.95
C TYR A 273 12.98 0.43 2.53
N SER A 274 13.57 1.28 1.68
CA SER A 274 13.91 2.67 2.02
C SER A 274 13.65 3.59 0.84
N PHE A 275 13.17 4.80 1.11
CA PHE A 275 12.63 5.70 0.10
C PHE A 275 13.31 7.06 0.14
N THR A 276 13.53 7.64 -1.04
CA THR A 276 14.06 9.01 -1.17
C THR A 276 12.93 10.05 -1.30
N THR A 277 11.77 9.62 -1.79
CA THR A 277 10.58 10.46 -1.94
C THR A 277 9.95 10.78 -0.59
N ILE A 278 9.87 12.07 -0.24
CA ILE A 278 9.16 12.57 0.94
C ILE A 278 8.04 13.50 0.46
N TYR A 279 6.80 13.13 0.77
CA TYR A 279 5.65 13.98 0.53
C TYR A 279 5.62 15.08 1.59
N THR A 280 5.57 16.33 1.14
CA THR A 280 5.47 17.50 2.03
C THR A 280 4.18 18.26 1.75
N ALA A 281 3.71 19.02 2.74
CA ALA A 281 2.44 19.72 2.65
C ALA A 281 2.46 20.85 1.59
N LEU A 282 1.28 21.24 1.11
CA LEU A 282 1.12 22.36 0.20
C LEU A 282 1.50 23.68 0.89
N GLU A 283 2.16 24.57 0.16
CA GLU A 283 2.58 25.89 0.67
C GLU A 283 1.72 27.02 0.09
N CYS A 284 1.21 27.89 0.96
CA CYS A 284 0.52 29.12 0.58
C CYS A 284 1.50 30.15 0.06
N ARG A 285 1.50 30.37 -1.27
CA ARG A 285 2.35 31.38 -1.92
C ARG A 285 1.64 32.71 -2.09
N THR A 286 0.34 32.69 -2.32
CA THR A 286 -0.44 33.91 -2.51
C THR A 286 -1.73 33.83 -1.75
N LEU A 287 -2.02 34.89 -1.02
CA LEU A 287 -3.29 35.10 -0.36
C LEU A 287 -3.81 36.48 -0.75
N ARG A 288 -5.06 36.54 -1.19
CA ARG A 288 -5.82 37.78 -1.33
C ARG A 288 -7.01 37.73 -0.39
N ILE A 289 -7.14 38.74 0.45
CA ILE A 289 -8.27 38.90 1.38
C ILE A 289 -9.09 40.09 0.89
N THR A 290 -10.39 39.89 0.71
CA THR A 290 -11.32 40.96 0.31
C THR A 290 -12.42 41.09 1.35
N GLN A 291 -12.66 42.30 1.83
CA GLN A 291 -13.70 42.61 2.81
C GLN A 291 -14.85 43.32 2.09
N ILE A 292 -16.06 42.76 2.20
CA ILE A 292 -17.21 43.23 1.42
C ILE A 292 -18.45 43.33 2.32
N LYS A 293 -19.33 44.28 1.99
CA LYS A 293 -20.70 44.34 2.49
C LYS A 293 -21.64 43.68 1.49
N GLU A 294 -22.04 42.45 1.77
CA GLU A 294 -22.90 41.66 0.90
C GLU A 294 -24.33 41.61 1.45
N LYS A 295 -25.33 41.97 0.63
CA LYS A 295 -26.74 42.01 1.06
C LYS A 295 -27.28 40.62 1.43
N GLN A 296 -26.81 39.57 0.76
CA GLN A 296 -27.29 38.20 0.93
C GLN A 296 -26.56 37.41 2.04
N ALA A 297 -25.53 38.00 2.68
CA ALA A 297 -24.75 37.34 3.73
C ALA A 297 -25.60 36.80 4.88
N VAL A 298 -26.76 37.41 5.14
CA VAL A 298 -27.70 36.96 6.20
C VAL A 298 -28.17 35.52 5.95
N PHE A 299 -28.39 35.13 4.70
CA PHE A 299 -28.93 33.82 4.30
C PHE A 299 -27.85 32.76 4.04
N ARG A 300 -26.57 33.16 4.05
CA ARG A 300 -25.44 32.25 3.86
C ARG A 300 -24.98 31.65 5.18
N ASN A 301 -24.39 30.47 5.09
CA ASN A 301 -23.74 29.78 6.20
C ASN A 301 -22.47 30.54 6.64
N SER A 302 -21.97 30.22 7.84
CA SER A 302 -20.82 30.94 8.42
C SER A 302 -19.58 30.84 7.54
N PHE A 303 -19.36 29.68 6.93
CA PHE A 303 -18.26 29.45 6.00
C PHE A 303 -18.74 28.70 4.77
N GLU A 304 -18.10 28.98 3.63
CA GLU A 304 -18.21 28.20 2.40
C GLU A 304 -16.80 28.05 1.81
N VAL A 305 -16.47 26.86 1.33
CA VAL A 305 -15.17 26.54 0.72
C VAL A 305 -15.38 26.11 -0.72
N GLU A 306 -14.72 26.77 -1.65
CA GLU A 306 -14.72 26.44 -3.09
C GLU A 306 -13.32 26.02 -3.52
N ILE A 307 -13.20 24.84 -4.15
CA ILE A 307 -11.97 24.40 -4.82
C ILE A 307 -12.17 24.56 -6.33
N LEU A 308 -11.37 25.42 -6.95
CA LEU A 308 -11.60 25.83 -8.34
C LEU A 308 -11.22 24.75 -9.35
N GLU A 309 -10.21 23.93 -9.05
CA GLU A 309 -9.70 22.89 -9.95
C GLU A 309 -10.75 21.80 -10.24
N THR A 310 -11.64 21.56 -9.27
CA THR A 310 -12.69 20.54 -9.34
C THR A 310 -14.10 21.12 -9.36
N TYR A 311 -14.24 22.45 -9.30
CA TYR A 311 -15.52 23.18 -9.19
C TYR A 311 -16.40 22.65 -8.03
N GLN A 312 -15.77 22.25 -6.92
CA GLN A 312 -16.48 21.73 -5.75
C GLN A 312 -16.73 22.85 -4.74
N LEU A 313 -17.99 22.96 -4.28
CA LEU A 313 -18.43 23.90 -3.27
C LEU A 313 -18.92 23.14 -2.04
N PHE A 314 -18.32 23.44 -0.89
CA PHE A 314 -18.67 22.90 0.42
C PHE A 314 -19.27 24.04 1.25
N ASN A 315 -20.55 23.94 1.57
CA ASN A 315 -21.27 25.03 2.24
C ASN A 315 -22.10 24.56 3.45
N THR A 316 -22.04 23.28 3.83
CA THR A 316 -22.69 22.76 5.04
C THR A 316 -21.68 22.48 6.14
N GLN A 317 -22.15 22.40 7.38
CA GLN A 317 -21.30 22.04 8.52
C GLN A 317 -21.06 20.55 8.52
N ASP A 318 -19.88 20.14 8.06
CA ASP A 318 -19.48 18.74 7.97
C ASP A 318 -17.96 18.63 7.81
N THR A 319 -17.48 17.39 7.74
CA THR A 319 -16.13 17.03 7.30
C THR A 319 -16.19 16.43 5.90
N PHE A 320 -15.51 17.05 4.96
CA PHE A 320 -15.42 16.60 3.58
C PHE A 320 -14.01 16.10 3.28
N GLN A 321 -13.92 15.04 2.47
CA GLN A 321 -12.65 14.50 2.00
C GLN A 321 -12.62 14.52 0.48
N ILE A 322 -11.57 15.11 -0.09
CA ILE A 322 -11.37 15.25 -1.52
C ILE A 322 -9.96 14.79 -1.88
N ILE A 323 -9.81 14.14 -3.04
CA ILE A 323 -8.51 13.80 -3.62
C ILE A 323 -8.36 14.57 -4.93
N LEU A 324 -7.36 15.43 -4.97
CA LEU A 324 -6.98 16.20 -6.15
C LEU A 324 -5.94 15.41 -6.96
N ASP A 325 -6.05 15.55 -8.28
CA ASP A 325 -5.15 14.88 -9.21
C ASP A 325 -3.73 15.47 -9.14
N LYS A 326 -2.70 14.62 -9.33
CA LYS A 326 -1.30 15.04 -9.33
C LYS A 326 -0.94 15.99 -10.47
N SER A 327 -1.79 16.10 -11.49
CA SER A 327 -1.66 17.07 -12.59
C SER A 327 -1.90 18.52 -12.15
N TYR A 328 -2.56 18.78 -11.02
CA TYR A 328 -2.76 20.14 -10.53
C TYR A 328 -1.49 20.69 -9.87
N GLN A 329 -0.78 21.55 -10.60
CA GLN A 329 0.44 22.23 -10.12
C GLN A 329 0.16 23.45 -9.22
N LEU A 330 -1.11 23.84 -9.11
CA LEU A 330 -1.59 24.93 -8.29
C LEU A 330 -2.99 24.58 -7.82
N ILE A 331 -3.27 24.78 -6.54
CA ILE A 331 -4.59 24.54 -5.95
C ILE A 331 -5.14 25.89 -5.46
N ASN A 332 -6.26 26.31 -6.04
CA ASN A 332 -6.92 27.57 -5.72
C ASN A 332 -8.13 27.28 -4.82
N ILE A 333 -8.02 27.70 -3.57
CA ILE A 333 -9.10 27.57 -2.58
C ILE A 333 -9.68 28.96 -2.31
N LYS A 334 -10.98 29.13 -2.48
CA LYS A 334 -11.70 30.29 -1.98
C LYS A 334 -12.46 29.92 -0.72
N ILE A 335 -12.34 30.77 0.31
CA ILE A 335 -13.10 30.62 1.54
C ILE A 335 -13.91 31.89 1.77
N TYR A 336 -15.22 31.73 1.80
CA TYR A 336 -16.16 32.73 2.28
C TYR A 336 -16.24 32.61 3.80
N ALA A 337 -16.15 33.73 4.51
CA ALA A 337 -16.36 33.79 5.96
C ALA A 337 -17.33 34.92 6.31
N LYS A 338 -18.44 34.58 6.95
CA LYS A 338 -19.43 35.53 7.45
C LYS A 338 -18.87 36.30 8.65
N CYS A 339 -18.92 37.62 8.59
CA CYS A 339 -18.43 38.49 9.66
C CYS A 339 -19.59 38.84 10.60
N PHE A 340 -19.63 38.28 11.81
CA PHE A 340 -20.64 38.64 12.80
C PHE A 340 -20.18 39.84 13.62
N LYS A 341 -21.11 40.71 14.00
CA LYS A 341 -20.81 41.94 14.76
C LYS A 341 -20.09 41.61 16.07
N ASN A 342 -19.09 42.42 16.44
CA ASN A 342 -18.29 42.28 17.68
C ASN A 342 -17.49 40.97 17.77
N LYS A 343 -17.07 40.44 16.62
CA LYS A 343 -16.18 39.29 16.52
C LYS A 343 -14.98 39.66 15.67
N SER A 344 -13.91 38.87 15.75
CA SER A 344 -12.79 38.93 14.81
C SER A 344 -12.62 37.60 14.11
N ILE A 345 -12.16 37.66 12.86
CA ILE A 345 -11.71 36.49 12.11
C ILE A 345 -10.18 36.46 12.18
N LYS A 346 -9.63 35.41 12.77
CA LYS A 346 -8.19 35.08 12.74
C LYS A 346 -7.96 33.98 11.72
N SER A 347 -6.94 34.13 10.89
CA SER A 347 -6.55 33.09 9.93
C SER A 347 -5.07 32.73 10.05
N TYR A 348 -4.78 31.45 9.90
CA TYR A 348 -3.44 30.87 9.84
C TYR A 348 -3.33 30.07 8.54
N LEU A 349 -2.26 30.30 7.77
CA LEU A 349 -2.02 29.60 6.50
C LEU A 349 -0.60 29.04 6.47
N ASN A 350 -0.44 27.77 6.07
CA ASN A 350 0.86 27.13 5.94
C ASN A 350 1.71 27.84 4.88
N LYS A 351 2.80 28.48 5.29
CA LYS A 351 3.67 29.29 4.43
C LYS A 351 4.86 28.49 3.91
N CYS A 352 5.50 27.73 4.80
CA CYS A 352 6.80 27.13 4.53
C CYS A 352 7.02 25.92 5.43
N ASN A 353 7.23 24.75 4.82
CA ASN A 353 7.41 23.50 5.56
C ASN A 353 8.80 23.36 6.20
N GLY A 354 9.82 24.01 5.61
CA GLY A 354 11.22 23.89 6.04
C GLY A 354 11.72 25.05 6.90
N CYS A 355 10.88 26.03 7.24
CA CYS A 355 11.31 27.24 7.94
C CYS A 355 11.37 27.01 9.46
N LEU A 356 12.47 27.43 10.10
CA LEU A 356 12.63 27.34 11.57
C LEU A 356 11.73 28.33 12.33
N GLN A 357 11.34 29.44 11.70
CA GLN A 357 10.45 30.46 12.23
C GLN A 357 9.46 30.90 11.15
N ASN A 358 8.29 31.42 11.56
CA ASN A 358 7.24 31.92 10.66
C ASN A 358 6.75 30.89 9.63
N GLN A 359 6.52 29.65 10.08
CA GLN A 359 5.96 28.57 9.26
C GLN A 359 4.55 28.88 8.76
N GLN A 360 3.85 29.81 9.41
CA GLN A 360 2.50 30.22 9.05
C GLN A 360 2.42 31.73 8.78
N HIS A 361 1.56 32.10 7.83
CA HIS A 361 1.05 33.45 7.72
C HIS A 361 -0.15 33.62 8.65
N GLN A 362 -0.14 34.67 9.48
CA GLN A 362 -1.24 34.99 10.39
C GLN A 362 -1.88 36.33 10.04
N PHE A 363 -3.20 36.37 9.99
CA PHE A 363 -3.97 37.60 9.79
C PHE A 363 -5.12 37.69 10.79
N GLN A 364 -5.53 38.93 11.11
CA GLN A 364 -6.70 39.19 11.95
C GLN A 364 -7.51 40.34 11.37
N HIS A 365 -8.83 40.15 11.32
CA HIS A 365 -9.77 41.14 10.83
C HIS A 365 -10.94 41.29 11.78
N ASN A 366 -11.28 42.52 12.16
CA ASN A 366 -12.34 42.80 13.11
C ASN A 366 -13.67 43.11 12.38
N CYS A 367 -14.77 42.53 12.85
CA CYS A 367 -16.10 42.66 12.26
C CYS A 367 -16.89 43.81 12.88
N TYR A 368 -16.65 45.05 12.41
CA TYR A 368 -17.29 46.27 12.92
C TYR A 368 -18.68 46.58 12.29
N GLY A 369 -19.34 45.60 11.66
CA GLY A 369 -20.70 45.73 11.12
C GLY A 369 -20.84 46.47 9.78
N ALA A 370 -19.86 47.30 9.38
CA ALA A 370 -19.77 47.84 8.02
C ALA A 370 -19.36 46.79 6.99
N ILE A 371 -18.65 45.75 7.45
CA ILE A 371 -18.25 44.56 6.70
C ILE A 371 -19.00 43.38 7.34
N ASN A 372 -19.68 42.60 6.52
CA ASN A 372 -20.39 41.39 6.97
C ASN A 372 -19.86 40.12 6.28
N THR A 373 -18.84 40.23 5.44
CA THR A 373 -18.20 39.11 4.74
C THR A 373 -16.71 39.37 4.54
N ILE A 374 -15.89 38.33 4.71
CA ILE A 374 -14.48 38.29 4.32
C ILE A 374 -14.27 37.11 3.38
N ASN A 375 -13.71 37.38 2.20
CA ASN A 375 -13.37 36.36 1.22
C ASN A 375 -11.84 36.17 1.16
N PHE A 376 -11.40 34.95 1.38
CA PHE A 376 -10.01 34.52 1.23
C PHE A 376 -9.87 33.83 -0.12
N SER A 377 -8.92 34.25 -0.95
CA SER A 377 -8.53 33.56 -2.17
C SER A 377 -7.08 33.12 -2.03
N ILE A 378 -6.89 31.82 -1.87
CA ILE A 378 -5.65 31.19 -1.44
C ILE A 378 -5.10 30.36 -2.59
N LYS A 379 -3.81 30.53 -2.87
CA LYS A 379 -3.07 29.74 -3.85
C LYS A 379 -2.04 28.88 -3.15
N LEU A 380 -2.30 27.58 -3.17
CA LEU A 380 -1.47 26.54 -2.58
C LEU A 380 -0.64 25.85 -3.66
N PHE A 381 0.67 25.71 -3.43
CA PHE A 381 1.60 25.09 -4.37
C PHE A 381 2.12 23.76 -3.83
N PRO A 382 2.05 22.68 -4.63
CA PRO A 382 2.75 21.44 -4.32
C PRO A 382 4.25 21.60 -4.57
N THR A 383 5.04 21.10 -3.65
CA THR A 383 6.50 20.97 -3.78
C THR A 383 6.90 19.66 -4.46
N ILE A 384 5.99 18.68 -4.52
CA ILE A 384 6.16 17.39 -5.17
C ILE A 384 4.93 17.04 -6.01
N LEU A 385 5.15 16.41 -7.17
CA LEU A 385 4.08 15.91 -8.02
C LEU A 385 3.47 14.64 -7.41
N ALA A 386 2.34 14.80 -6.75
CA ALA A 386 1.62 13.74 -6.04
C ALA A 386 0.11 14.05 -6.02
N HIS A 387 -0.72 13.03 -5.80
CA HIS A 387 -2.13 13.24 -5.48
C HIS A 387 -2.25 13.93 -4.12
N GLN A 388 -3.17 14.89 -4.03
CA GLN A 388 -3.35 15.70 -2.82
C GLN A 388 -4.67 15.32 -2.17
N GLU A 389 -4.61 14.60 -1.05
CA GLU A 389 -5.79 14.30 -0.24
C GLU A 389 -5.99 15.43 0.77
N LEU A 390 -7.12 16.13 0.65
CA LEU A 390 -7.50 17.22 1.54
C LEU A 390 -8.71 16.82 2.39
N ILE A 391 -8.69 17.24 3.65
CA ILE A 391 -9.82 17.14 4.58
C ILE A 391 -10.25 18.57 4.91
N ILE A 392 -11.50 18.88 4.61
CA ILE A 392 -12.11 20.20 4.83
C ILE A 392 -13.13 20.06 5.95
N ILE A 393 -12.94 20.80 7.03
CA ILE A 393 -13.83 20.80 8.19
C ILE A 393 -14.48 22.18 8.26
N ILE A 394 -15.81 22.21 8.20
CA ILE A 394 -16.60 23.44 8.32
C ILE A 394 -17.47 23.33 9.58
N GLN A 395 -17.32 24.27 10.51
CA GLN A 395 -18.20 24.40 11.66
C GLN A 395 -18.79 25.82 11.74
N ASN A 396 -19.57 26.10 12.79
CA ASN A 396 -20.20 27.40 13.00
C ASN A 396 -19.18 28.55 13.12
N LEU A 397 -18.05 28.30 13.78
CA LEU A 397 -17.06 29.33 14.16
C LEU A 397 -15.67 29.06 13.60
N ASP A 398 -15.46 27.95 12.89
CA ASP A 398 -14.18 27.65 12.27
C ASP A 398 -14.33 26.98 10.90
N CYS A 399 -13.26 27.10 10.12
CA CYS A 399 -13.06 26.42 8.86
C CYS A 399 -11.59 25.99 8.78
N GLN A 400 -11.36 24.69 8.62
CA GLN A 400 -10.03 24.11 8.59
C GLN A 400 -9.83 23.30 7.32
N VAL A 401 -8.65 23.41 6.72
CA VAL A 401 -8.23 22.56 5.60
C VAL A 401 -6.94 21.86 6.00
N PHE A 402 -6.98 20.54 6.03
CA PHE A 402 -5.83 19.68 6.27
C PHE A 402 -5.44 18.96 4.99
N GLN A 403 -4.16 18.59 4.91
CA GLN A 403 -3.66 17.65 3.93
C GLN A 403 -3.21 16.37 4.61
N VAL A 404 -3.54 15.24 4.00
CA VAL A 404 -3.03 13.93 4.40
C VAL A 404 -1.75 13.62 3.62
N LEU A 405 -0.68 13.26 4.33
CA LEU A 405 0.59 12.84 3.75
C LEU A 405 0.86 11.38 4.08
N TYR A 406 1.20 10.58 3.06
CA TYR A 406 1.58 9.17 3.18
C TYR A 406 3.09 9.03 3.05
N ASN A 407 3.81 9.30 4.13
CA ASN A 407 5.25 9.01 4.23
C ASN A 407 5.43 7.65 4.91
N GLN A 408 6.55 7.43 5.62
CA GLN A 408 6.66 6.26 6.51
C GLN A 408 5.46 6.20 7.48
N GLU A 409 5.02 7.35 7.97
CA GLU A 409 3.80 7.48 8.75
C GLU A 409 2.77 8.31 8.00
N LYS A 410 1.50 7.94 8.19
CA LYS A 410 0.37 8.76 7.78
C LYS A 410 0.27 9.95 8.74
N SER A 411 0.35 11.15 8.20
CA SER A 411 0.25 12.38 8.97
C SER A 411 -0.78 13.33 8.37
N GLN A 412 -1.30 14.24 9.19
CA GLN A 412 -2.17 15.33 8.74
C GLN A 412 -1.49 16.66 9.04
N VAL A 413 -1.40 17.53 8.03
CA VAL A 413 -0.80 18.86 8.17
C VAL A 413 -1.88 19.90 7.92
N GLN A 414 -2.03 20.84 8.85
CA GLN A 414 -2.98 21.94 8.69
C GLN A 414 -2.47 22.95 7.68
N LEU A 415 -3.20 23.11 6.58
CA LEU A 415 -2.89 24.08 5.54
C LEU A 415 -3.52 25.44 5.83
N ILE A 416 -4.77 25.42 6.30
CA ILE A 416 -5.58 26.62 6.54
C ILE A 416 -6.37 26.43 7.83
N ASP A 417 -6.37 27.45 8.69
CA ASP A 417 -7.22 27.56 9.88
C ASP A 417 -7.86 28.95 9.86
N ILE A 418 -9.18 29.04 9.78
CA ILE A 418 -9.88 30.32 9.88
C ILE A 418 -10.88 30.20 11.02
N LYS A 419 -10.71 31.05 12.04
CA LYS A 419 -11.48 31.01 13.27
C LYS A 419 -12.13 32.34 13.54
N GLN A 420 -13.36 32.28 14.01
CA GLN A 420 -14.07 33.41 14.52
C GLN A 420 -14.00 33.44 16.05
N ILE A 421 -13.50 34.55 16.57
CA ILE A 421 -13.26 34.75 18.00
C ILE A 421 -13.99 35.99 18.51
N ASP A 422 -14.22 36.05 19.81
CA ASP A 422 -14.63 37.29 20.49
C ASP A 422 -13.50 38.33 20.45
N THR A 423 -13.88 39.58 20.19
CA THR A 423 -12.98 40.76 20.25
C THR A 423 -12.65 41.17 21.67
#